data_AF-A0A960SGH6-F1
#
_entry.id   AF-A0A960SGH6-F1
#
_cell.length_a   1.000
_cell.length_b   1.000
_cell.length_c   1.000
_cell.angle_alpha   90.00
_cell.angle_beta   90.00
_cell.angle_gamma   90.00
#
_symmetry.space_group_name_H-M   'P 1'
#
loop_
_entity.id
_entity.type
_entity.pdbx_description
1 polymer ?
#
loop_
_entity_poly.entity_id
_entity_poly.type
_entity_poly.pdbx_seq_one_letter_code
_entity_poly.pdbx_strand_id
1 'polypeptide(L)'
;MTWLSSILVSILCGALGLLCGGYIMNLCVIWYRVSSFEGKAGYAVVGVALLGGIAGLVIGLVATRIVAAGGNPTFLKGLGCASGSVLVIALVALGFCRLGADITPTMDGKYLEVCVEIRCPVNFPNPEDFDATKAFAELFIPGSRYLPSGKLLLDKAHQEDGRWIIPGSVALATRSSNKYLRVRMEEVYDLTFSVPLRSNPRKSDLEWSKWIDSGWDAGKQQPSPEERFSMRCRMQTMEPVVTDDSEDALPRPKLPESNAPLENFLIFFNQEVPEDQKAMARLSIEDRQEELARLIQSDDTETRELALQALTGLKKIRPLIVQALMTEAESIKEGIRQFNVMDENDPNFSTVQVELRSRFNYWKRAWWTTFHQLGIEGRSPIQEIHDLAEVRSQVTTMDEIVVNAQAVLNALGPANETQR
;
A
#
# COMPACT_ATOMS: atom_id res chain seq x y z
N MET A 1 53.13 -4.06 -5.49
CA MET A 1 52.15 -4.46 -4.45
C MET A 1 51.91 -5.96 -4.53
N THR A 2 51.90 -6.69 -3.42
CA THR A 2 51.68 -8.15 -3.45
C THR A 2 50.21 -8.49 -3.72
N TRP A 3 49.91 -9.74 -4.10
CA TRP A 3 48.54 -10.23 -4.25
C TRP A 3 47.74 -10.17 -2.95
N LEU A 4 48.37 -10.55 -1.83
CA LEU A 4 47.74 -10.49 -0.50
C LEU A 4 47.27 -9.08 -0.16
N SER A 5 48.10 -8.05 -0.43
CA SER A 5 47.71 -6.65 -0.23
C SER A 5 46.51 -6.24 -1.09
N SER A 6 46.40 -6.69 -2.34
CA SER A 6 45.22 -6.39 -3.17
C SER A 6 43.96 -7.09 -2.68
N ILE A 7 44.07 -8.34 -2.24
CA ILE A 7 42.93 -9.08 -1.70
C ILE A 7 42.42 -8.37 -0.44
N LEU A 8 43.34 -7.94 0.44
CA LEU A 8 42.96 -7.18 1.64
C LEU A 8 42.26 -5.87 1.29
N VAL A 9 42.79 -5.07 0.35
CA VAL A 9 42.13 -3.84 -0.10
C VAL A 9 40.77 -4.12 -0.75
N SER A 10 40.67 -5.18 -1.56
CA SER A 10 39.42 -5.61 -2.17
C SER A 10 38.37 -5.89 -1.09
N ILE A 11 38.69 -6.70 -0.07
CA ILE A 11 37.79 -6.99 1.07
C ILE A 11 37.33 -5.70 1.77
N LEU A 12 38.26 -4.78 2.06
CA LEU A 12 37.92 -3.49 2.68
C LEU A 12 36.99 -2.65 1.78
N CYS A 13 37.22 -2.64 0.47
CA CYS A 13 36.34 -1.96 -0.50
C CYS A 13 34.99 -2.66 -0.63
N GLY A 14 34.93 -3.99 -0.47
CA GLY A 14 33.69 -4.75 -0.38
C GLY A 14 32.87 -4.34 0.84
N ALA A 15 33.49 -4.28 2.02
CA ALA A 15 32.80 -3.79 3.21
C ALA A 15 32.29 -2.35 3.04
N LEU A 16 33.10 -1.46 2.44
CA LEU A 16 32.69 -0.10 2.13
C LEU A 16 31.51 -0.05 1.16
N GLY A 17 31.57 -0.83 0.06
CA GLY A 17 30.50 -0.93 -0.93
C GLY A 17 29.20 -1.47 -0.33
N LEU A 18 29.29 -2.41 0.61
CA LEU A 18 28.14 -2.95 1.34
C LEU A 18 27.46 -1.88 2.19
N LEU A 19 28.24 -1.11 2.96
CA LEU A 19 27.73 -0.01 3.78
C LEU A 19 27.11 1.10 2.91
N CYS A 20 27.78 1.49 1.83
CA CYS A 20 27.26 2.49 0.90
C CYS A 20 25.96 2.01 0.24
N GLY A 21 25.92 0.78 -0.28
CA GLY A 21 24.74 0.21 -0.92
C GLY A 21 23.54 0.13 0.03
N GLY A 22 23.77 -0.37 1.26
CA GLY A 22 22.73 -0.43 2.29
C GLY A 22 22.22 0.95 2.69
N TYR A 23 23.11 1.92 2.91
CA TYR A 23 22.73 3.28 3.26
C TYR A 23 21.94 3.98 2.15
N ILE A 24 22.40 3.88 0.89
CA ILE A 24 21.70 4.45 -0.28
C ILE A 24 20.31 3.82 -0.41
N MET A 25 20.19 2.50 -0.29
CA MET A 25 18.90 1.84 -0.42
C MET A 25 17.96 2.17 0.74
N ASN A 26 18.49 2.35 1.95
CA ASN A 26 17.69 2.81 3.09
C ASN A 26 17.12 4.22 2.86
N LEU A 27 17.91 5.13 2.28
CA LEU A 27 17.40 6.43 1.84
C LEU A 27 16.33 6.28 0.74
N CYS A 28 16.54 5.34 -0.20
CA CYS A 28 15.56 5.05 -1.25
C CYS A 28 14.25 4.49 -0.68
N VAL A 29 14.27 3.68 0.37
CA VAL A 29 13.05 3.22 1.05
C VAL A 29 12.19 4.40 1.49
N ILE A 30 12.81 5.44 2.04
CA ILE A 30 12.13 6.66 2.48
C ILE A 30 11.65 7.47 1.27
N TRP A 31 12.56 7.75 0.32
CA TRP A 31 12.28 8.58 -0.86
C TRP A 31 11.25 8.01 -1.82
N TYR A 32 11.20 6.68 -1.94
CA TYR A 32 10.29 5.96 -2.82
C TYR A 32 9.16 5.28 -2.05
N ARG A 33 9.05 5.53 -0.73
CA ARG A 33 8.03 4.96 0.17
C ARG A 33 7.85 3.47 -0.08
N VAL A 34 8.96 2.73 -0.10
CA VAL A 34 8.93 1.28 -0.30
C VAL A 34 8.19 0.68 0.90
N SER A 35 7.11 -0.05 0.64
CA SER A 35 6.27 -0.62 1.69
C SER A 35 7.10 -1.53 2.61
N SER A 36 6.88 -1.40 3.91
CA SER A 36 7.42 -2.33 4.92
C SER A 36 6.60 -3.60 5.06
N PHE A 37 5.46 -3.71 4.34
CA PHE A 37 4.64 -4.91 4.33
C PHE A 37 5.47 -6.13 3.91
N GLU A 38 5.36 -7.22 4.67
CA GLU A 38 6.14 -8.47 4.49
C GLU A 38 7.67 -8.29 4.53
N GLY A 39 8.19 -7.16 5.06
CA GLY A 39 9.63 -6.89 5.11
C GLY A 39 10.26 -6.51 3.77
N LYS A 40 9.46 -6.16 2.74
CA LYS A 40 9.96 -5.79 1.40
C LYS A 40 11.05 -4.71 1.43
N ALA A 41 10.84 -3.65 2.22
CA ALA A 41 11.86 -2.61 2.43
C ALA A 41 13.18 -3.18 2.99
N GLY A 42 13.10 -4.07 3.98
CA GLY A 42 14.28 -4.72 4.58
C GLY A 42 15.04 -5.60 3.59
N TYR A 43 14.33 -6.46 2.85
CA TYR A 43 14.93 -7.29 1.80
C TYR A 43 15.59 -6.46 0.71
N ALA A 44 14.98 -5.34 0.31
CA ALA A 44 15.56 -4.45 -0.66
C ALA A 44 16.88 -3.83 -0.17
N VAL A 45 16.93 -3.35 1.08
CA VAL A 45 18.16 -2.81 1.69
C VAL A 45 19.26 -3.85 1.75
N VAL A 46 18.96 -5.07 2.23
CA VAL A 46 19.93 -6.16 2.32
C VAL A 46 20.42 -6.57 0.93
N GLY A 47 19.51 -6.73 -0.04
CA GLY A 47 19.86 -7.10 -1.41
C GLY A 47 20.80 -6.09 -2.06
N VAL A 48 20.50 -4.79 -1.97
CA VAL A 48 21.35 -3.74 -2.54
C VAL A 48 22.67 -3.60 -1.77
N ALA A 49 22.68 -3.82 -0.45
CA ALA A 49 23.92 -3.85 0.33
C ALA A 49 24.84 -4.99 -0.14
N LEU A 50 24.32 -6.21 -0.32
CA LEU A 50 25.12 -7.34 -0.81
C LEU A 50 25.68 -7.10 -2.21
N LEU A 51 24.86 -6.57 -3.13
CA LEU A 51 25.29 -6.19 -4.47
C LEU A 51 26.37 -5.08 -4.44
N GLY A 52 26.19 -4.08 -3.59
CA GLY A 52 27.20 -3.04 -3.33
C GLY A 52 28.51 -3.62 -2.81
N GLY A 53 28.43 -4.63 -1.94
CA GLY A 53 29.60 -5.35 -1.44
C GLY A 53 30.36 -6.10 -2.53
N ILE A 54 29.65 -6.84 -3.39
CA ILE A 54 30.25 -7.54 -4.53
C ILE A 54 30.91 -6.54 -5.50
N ALA A 55 30.22 -5.45 -5.84
CA ALA A 55 30.77 -4.41 -6.70
C ALA A 55 32.03 -3.78 -6.09
N GLY A 56 32.02 -3.47 -4.79
CA GLY A 56 33.16 -2.93 -4.05
C GLY A 56 34.38 -3.86 -4.05
N LEU A 57 34.17 -5.18 -3.89
CA LEU A 57 35.24 -6.19 -3.99
C LEU A 57 35.91 -6.13 -5.38
N VAL A 58 35.11 -6.16 -6.45
CA VAL A 58 35.59 -6.15 -7.84
C VAL A 58 36.35 -4.86 -8.13
N ILE A 59 35.78 -3.70 -7.80
CA ILE A 59 36.42 -2.39 -7.98
C ILE A 59 37.75 -2.33 -7.22
N GLY A 60 37.77 -2.78 -5.95
CA GLY A 60 38.98 -2.75 -5.15
C GLY A 60 40.10 -3.65 -5.69
N LEU A 61 39.74 -4.82 -6.23
CA LEU A 61 40.70 -5.70 -6.88
C LEU A 61 41.26 -5.04 -8.15
N VAL A 62 40.39 -4.58 -9.05
CA VAL A 62 40.80 -3.96 -10.32
C VAL A 62 41.65 -2.71 -10.09
N ALA A 63 41.21 -1.79 -9.24
CA ALA A 63 41.91 -0.55 -8.96
C ALA A 63 43.30 -0.79 -8.37
N THR A 64 43.44 -1.74 -7.45
CA THR A 64 44.76 -2.06 -6.88
C THR A 64 45.67 -2.78 -7.86
N ARG A 65 45.14 -3.57 -8.81
CA ARG A 65 45.93 -4.18 -9.88
C ARG A 65 46.46 -3.12 -10.85
N ILE A 66 45.65 -2.11 -11.19
CA ILE A 66 46.08 -0.95 -11.98
C ILE A 66 47.21 -0.19 -11.25
N VAL A 67 47.04 0.08 -9.94
CA VAL A 67 48.09 0.74 -9.13
C VAL A 67 49.36 -0.11 -9.04
N ALA A 68 49.22 -1.44 -8.91
CA ALA A 68 50.34 -2.37 -8.81
C ALA A 68 51.20 -2.41 -10.09
N ALA A 69 50.61 -2.14 -11.26
CA ALA A 69 51.31 -2.05 -12.53
C ALA A 69 52.06 -0.71 -12.74
N GLY A 70 51.83 0.29 -11.88
CA GLY A 70 52.50 1.59 -11.95
C GLY A 70 53.88 1.60 -11.28
N GLY A 71 54.69 2.64 -11.57
CA GLY A 71 56.09 2.72 -11.14
C GLY A 71 56.35 2.85 -9.62
N ASN A 72 55.36 3.23 -8.81
CA ASN A 72 55.49 3.35 -7.36
C ASN A 72 54.24 2.79 -6.63
N PRO A 73 54.09 1.46 -6.55
CA PRO A 73 52.88 0.83 -6.03
C PRO A 73 52.95 0.67 -4.49
N THR A 74 52.26 1.54 -3.76
CA THR A 74 52.12 1.45 -2.30
C THR A 74 50.71 1.00 -1.90
N PHE A 75 50.58 0.34 -0.74
CA PHE A 75 49.29 -0.10 -0.19
C PHE A 75 48.31 1.07 -0.04
N LEU A 76 48.76 2.19 0.53
CA LEU A 76 47.94 3.38 0.74
C LEU A 76 47.44 3.98 -0.57
N LYS A 77 48.27 4.02 -1.62
CA LYS A 77 47.84 4.48 -2.94
C LYS A 77 46.78 3.55 -3.54
N GLY A 78 46.97 2.23 -3.41
CA GLY A 78 46.00 1.23 -3.83
C GLY A 78 44.65 1.38 -3.12
N LEU A 79 44.68 1.46 -1.78
CA LEU A 79 43.50 1.65 -0.95
C LEU A 79 42.80 2.98 -1.25
N GLY A 80 43.54 4.08 -1.36
CA GLY A 80 42.98 5.39 -1.67
C GLY A 80 42.29 5.44 -3.04
N CYS A 81 42.95 4.93 -4.09
CA CYS A 81 42.35 4.86 -5.43
C CYS A 81 41.11 3.95 -5.46
N ALA A 82 41.18 2.80 -4.81
CA ALA A 82 40.09 1.83 -4.75
C ALA A 82 38.87 2.39 -4.00
N SER A 83 39.05 2.79 -2.73
CA SER A 83 37.98 3.34 -1.91
C SER A 83 37.40 4.63 -2.50
N GLY A 84 38.24 5.50 -3.07
CA GLY A 84 37.78 6.70 -3.77
C GLY A 84 36.87 6.37 -4.96
N SER A 85 37.21 5.33 -5.73
CA SER A 85 36.37 4.88 -6.86
C SER A 85 35.01 4.35 -6.40
N VAL A 86 34.98 3.55 -5.32
CA VAL A 86 33.72 3.05 -4.73
C VAL A 86 32.84 4.23 -4.28
N LEU A 87 33.42 5.21 -3.58
CA LEU A 87 32.69 6.38 -3.11
C LEU A 87 32.15 7.25 -4.25
N VAL A 88 32.93 7.49 -5.30
CA VAL A 88 32.48 8.25 -6.47
C VAL A 88 31.28 7.56 -7.14
N ILE A 89 31.36 6.24 -7.35
CA ILE A 89 30.25 5.48 -7.94
C ILE A 89 29.03 5.49 -7.02
N ALA A 90 29.22 5.32 -5.71
CA ALA A 90 28.14 5.39 -4.73
C ALA A 90 27.46 6.78 -4.72
N LEU A 91 28.22 7.88 -4.82
CA LEU A 91 27.68 9.24 -4.90
C LEU A 91 26.91 9.48 -6.20
N VAL A 92 27.40 8.97 -7.33
CA VAL A 92 26.68 9.03 -8.61
C VAL A 92 25.36 8.26 -8.53
N ALA A 93 25.39 7.04 -7.99
CA ALA A 93 24.18 6.22 -7.78
C ALA A 93 23.18 6.93 -6.85
N LEU A 94 23.66 7.46 -5.71
CA LEU A 94 22.85 8.26 -4.80
C LEU A 94 22.22 9.46 -5.50
N GLY A 95 22.97 10.16 -6.35
CA GLY A 95 22.49 11.28 -7.16
C GLY A 95 21.35 10.87 -8.09
N PHE A 96 21.49 9.79 -8.84
CA PHE A 96 20.43 9.27 -9.70
C PHE A 96 19.19 8.85 -8.89
N CYS A 97 19.38 8.12 -7.80
CA CYS A 97 18.30 7.77 -6.88
C CYS A 97 17.61 9.01 -6.31
N ARG A 98 18.36 10.08 -6.02
CA ARG A 98 17.83 11.33 -5.47
C ARG A 98 17.10 12.17 -6.51
N LEU A 99 17.44 12.05 -7.79
CA LEU A 99 16.76 12.72 -8.90
C LEU A 99 15.39 12.11 -9.19
N GLY A 100 15.24 10.79 -9.04
CA GLY A 100 13.95 10.09 -9.18
C GLY A 100 13.07 10.11 -7.93
N ALA A 101 13.61 10.54 -6.79
CA ALA A 101 12.92 10.52 -5.50
C ALA A 101 11.70 11.46 -5.48
N ASP A 102 10.56 10.94 -5.01
CA ASP A 102 9.39 11.77 -4.73
C ASP A 102 9.44 12.27 -3.29
N ILE A 103 9.92 13.49 -3.13
CA ILE A 103 10.16 14.07 -1.81
C ILE A 103 9.04 15.02 -1.46
N THR A 104 8.47 14.83 -0.28
CA THR A 104 7.50 15.74 0.30
C THR A 104 8.02 17.18 0.26
N PRO A 105 7.34 18.11 -0.43
CA PRO A 105 7.75 19.51 -0.44
C PRO A 105 7.57 20.12 0.96
N THR A 106 8.51 20.98 1.34
CA THR A 106 8.46 21.74 2.59
C THR A 106 8.61 23.23 2.29
N MET A 107 8.00 24.07 3.12
CA MET A 107 8.17 25.53 3.09
C MET A 107 8.71 25.95 4.45
N ASP A 108 9.87 26.59 4.48
CA ASP A 108 10.57 26.98 5.72
C ASP A 108 10.74 25.80 6.70
N GLY A 109 11.03 24.61 6.16
CA GLY A 109 11.21 23.38 6.92
C GLY A 109 9.91 22.73 7.43
N LYS A 110 8.75 23.35 7.21
CA LYS A 110 7.45 22.82 7.62
C LYS A 110 6.81 22.01 6.49
N TYR A 111 6.13 20.93 6.87
CA TYR A 111 5.29 20.17 5.95
C TYR A 111 4.09 21.01 5.51
N LEU A 112 3.53 20.63 4.36
CA LEU A 112 2.47 21.37 3.72
C LEU A 112 1.24 20.48 3.56
N GLU A 113 0.07 21.06 3.77
CA GLU A 113 -1.22 20.50 3.38
C GLU A 113 -1.84 21.35 2.29
N VAL A 114 -2.65 20.70 1.45
CA VAL A 114 -3.53 21.36 0.49
C VAL A 114 -4.88 21.48 1.14
N CYS A 115 -5.28 22.70 1.50
CA CYS A 115 -6.65 22.99 1.86
C CYS A 115 -7.46 23.10 0.57
N VAL A 116 -8.60 22.44 0.53
CA VAL A 116 -9.50 22.41 -0.63
C VAL A 116 -10.87 22.89 -0.20
N GLU A 117 -11.56 23.56 -1.10
CA GLU A 117 -12.98 23.84 -0.99
C GLU A 117 -13.66 23.34 -2.25
N ILE A 118 -14.67 22.49 -2.06
CA ILE A 118 -15.47 21.91 -3.13
C ILE A 118 -16.81 22.63 -3.16
N ARG A 119 -17.07 23.33 -4.25
CA ARG A 119 -18.35 23.98 -4.49
C ARG A 119 -19.23 23.08 -5.33
N CYS A 120 -20.37 22.73 -4.74
CA CYS A 120 -21.32 21.80 -5.30
C CYS A 120 -22.32 22.49 -6.25
N PRO A 121 -23.09 21.71 -7.04
CA PRO A 121 -24.22 22.22 -7.81
C PRO A 121 -25.30 22.89 -6.95
N VAL A 122 -26.15 23.72 -7.56
CA VAL A 122 -27.21 24.49 -6.86
C VAL A 122 -28.20 23.58 -6.14
N ASN A 123 -28.50 22.40 -6.69
CA ASN A 123 -29.45 21.43 -6.12
C ASN A 123 -28.76 20.28 -5.38
N PHE A 124 -27.55 20.51 -4.87
CA PHE A 124 -26.81 19.47 -4.17
C PHE A 124 -27.46 19.16 -2.80
N PRO A 125 -27.58 17.88 -2.40
CA PRO A 125 -28.09 17.50 -1.08
C PRO A 125 -27.30 18.14 0.06
N ASN A 126 -27.89 18.20 1.25
CA ASN A 126 -27.19 18.69 2.43
C ASN A 126 -25.98 17.78 2.74
N PRO A 127 -24.74 18.30 2.73
CA PRO A 127 -23.54 17.49 2.96
C PRO A 127 -23.49 16.83 4.34
N GLU A 128 -24.15 17.41 5.35
CA GLU A 128 -24.22 16.84 6.71
C GLU A 128 -25.01 15.53 6.78
N ASP A 129 -25.85 15.25 5.78
CA ASP A 129 -26.64 14.02 5.72
C ASP A 129 -25.82 12.83 5.18
N PHE A 130 -24.58 13.07 4.72
CA PHE A 130 -23.72 12.03 4.18
C PHE A 130 -22.91 11.32 5.27
N ASP A 131 -22.56 10.08 4.99
CA ASP A 131 -21.64 9.29 5.81
C ASP A 131 -20.22 9.88 5.76
N ALA A 132 -19.82 10.54 6.85
CA ALA A 132 -18.49 11.12 7.00
C ALA A 132 -17.35 10.09 6.83
N THR A 133 -17.61 8.79 7.06
CA THR A 133 -16.59 7.74 6.86
C THR A 133 -16.35 7.43 5.38
N LYS A 134 -17.33 7.74 4.52
CA LYS A 134 -17.25 7.56 3.05
C LYS A 134 -16.79 8.82 2.32
N ALA A 135 -16.71 9.96 3.01
CA ALA A 135 -16.32 11.23 2.44
C ALA A 135 -14.82 11.50 2.60
N PHE A 136 -14.07 11.52 1.51
CA PHE A 136 -12.63 11.77 1.54
C PHE A 136 -12.13 12.55 0.33
N ALA A 137 -10.95 13.17 0.52
CA ALA A 137 -10.22 13.85 -0.54
C ALA A 137 -8.84 13.22 -0.66
N GLU A 138 -8.43 12.82 -1.85
CA GLU A 138 -7.16 12.15 -2.06
C GLU A 138 -6.39 12.83 -3.18
N LEU A 139 -5.12 13.15 -2.95
CA LEU A 139 -4.23 13.53 -4.05
C LEU A 139 -3.73 12.26 -4.73
N PHE A 140 -3.70 12.25 -6.06
CA PHE A 140 -3.08 11.16 -6.80
C PHE A 140 -2.33 11.68 -8.02
N ILE A 141 -1.42 10.85 -8.51
CA ILE A 141 -0.68 11.07 -9.75
C ILE A 141 -1.03 9.90 -10.68
N PRO A 142 -1.57 10.13 -11.88
CA PRO A 142 -1.91 9.07 -12.82
C PRO A 142 -0.71 8.15 -13.08
N GLY A 143 -0.95 6.83 -13.04
CA GLY A 143 0.10 5.82 -13.22
C GLY A 143 1.12 5.75 -12.08
N SER A 144 0.90 6.48 -10.99
CA SER A 144 1.70 6.41 -9.78
C SER A 144 0.92 5.76 -8.64
N ARG A 145 1.52 5.78 -7.44
CA ARG A 145 0.91 5.25 -6.21
C ARG A 145 -0.09 6.25 -5.63
N TYR A 146 -1.05 5.72 -4.88
CA TYR A 146 -1.96 6.48 -4.04
C TYR A 146 -1.19 7.28 -2.97
N LEU A 147 -1.55 8.55 -2.79
CA LEU A 147 -0.99 9.39 -1.73
C LEU A 147 -1.89 9.33 -0.50
N PRO A 148 -1.45 9.81 0.67
CA PRO A 148 -2.30 9.81 1.85
C PRO A 148 -3.63 10.51 1.59
N SER A 149 -4.72 9.86 1.95
CA SER A 149 -6.06 10.45 1.94
C SER A 149 -6.16 11.54 3.00
N GLY A 150 -6.85 12.60 2.65
CA GLY A 150 -7.31 13.68 3.49
C GLY A 150 -8.79 13.56 3.83
N LYS A 151 -9.27 14.49 4.66
CA LYS A 151 -10.66 14.50 5.13
C LYS A 151 -11.45 15.62 4.47
N LEU A 152 -12.71 15.34 4.15
CA LEU A 152 -13.72 16.37 3.90
C LEU A 152 -14.42 16.69 5.23
N LEU A 153 -14.62 17.98 5.49
CA LEU A 153 -15.22 18.48 6.72
C LEU A 153 -16.69 18.81 6.42
N LEU A 154 -17.52 17.78 6.34
CA LEU A 154 -18.94 17.91 5.97
C LEU A 154 -19.71 18.75 6.99
N ASP A 155 -19.35 18.65 8.26
CA ASP A 155 -19.86 19.44 9.40
C ASP A 155 -19.51 20.93 9.33
N LYS A 156 -18.57 21.30 8.46
CA LYS A 156 -18.18 22.69 8.21
C LYS A 156 -18.63 23.17 6.84
N ALA A 157 -19.50 22.40 6.17
CA ALA A 157 -20.11 22.83 4.93
C ALA A 157 -20.96 24.08 5.16
N HIS A 158 -20.92 25.01 4.21
CA HIS A 158 -21.71 26.23 4.28
C HIS A 158 -22.22 26.61 2.90
N GLN A 159 -23.25 27.46 2.84
CA GLN A 159 -23.80 27.94 1.57
C GLN A 159 -23.21 29.29 1.16
N GLU A 160 -22.79 29.39 -0.10
CA GLU A 160 -22.37 30.62 -0.77
C GLU A 160 -23.12 30.69 -2.11
N ASP A 161 -23.87 31.78 -2.36
CA ASP A 161 -24.66 31.98 -3.60
C ASP A 161 -25.58 30.79 -3.97
N GLY A 162 -26.22 30.19 -2.97
CA GLY A 162 -27.13 29.05 -3.17
C GLY A 162 -26.44 27.73 -3.53
N ARG A 163 -25.13 27.62 -3.33
CA ARG A 163 -24.34 26.39 -3.51
C ARG A 163 -23.64 26.01 -2.22
N TRP A 164 -23.57 24.71 -1.95
CA TRP A 164 -22.76 24.19 -0.84
C TRP A 164 -21.27 24.30 -1.15
N ILE A 165 -20.50 24.75 -0.16
CA ILE A 165 -19.04 24.76 -0.14
C ILE A 165 -18.60 23.79 0.96
N ILE A 166 -17.89 22.73 0.57
CA ILE A 166 -17.40 21.70 1.48
C ILE A 166 -15.88 21.87 1.63
N PRO A 167 -15.38 22.29 2.79
CA PRO A 167 -13.95 22.41 3.04
C PRO A 167 -13.32 21.04 3.29
N GLY A 168 -12.03 20.91 3.02
CA GLY A 168 -11.25 19.72 3.33
C GLY A 168 -9.75 20.02 3.33
N SER A 169 -8.96 19.06 3.78
CA SER A 169 -7.50 19.15 3.69
C SER A 169 -6.87 17.80 3.38
N VAL A 170 -5.78 17.83 2.63
CA VAL A 170 -5.01 16.65 2.22
C VAL A 170 -3.51 16.94 2.29
N ALA A 171 -2.73 16.02 2.84
CA ALA A 171 -1.29 16.21 2.97
C ALA A 171 -0.61 16.29 1.60
N LEU A 172 0.24 17.30 1.38
CA LEU A 172 1.01 17.41 0.15
C LEU A 172 2.24 16.50 0.23
N ALA A 173 2.06 15.25 -0.16
CA ALA A 173 3.05 14.19 -0.05
C ALA A 173 4.08 14.12 -1.20
N THR A 174 3.91 14.92 -2.26
CA THR A 174 4.64 14.76 -3.53
C THR A 174 5.10 16.09 -4.13
N ARG A 175 6.22 16.07 -4.88
CA ARG A 175 6.72 17.19 -5.71
C ARG A 175 6.25 17.13 -7.17
N SER A 176 5.47 16.15 -7.59
CA SER A 176 4.96 16.11 -8.99
C SER A 176 4.18 17.38 -9.34
N SER A 177 4.38 17.99 -10.50
CA SER A 177 3.51 19.10 -10.94
C SER A 177 2.17 18.62 -11.50
N ASN A 178 2.07 17.34 -11.86
CA ASN A 178 0.88 16.74 -12.43
C ASN A 178 0.13 15.98 -11.34
N LYS A 179 -0.63 16.71 -10.51
CA LYS A 179 -1.41 16.16 -9.41
C LYS A 179 -2.88 16.33 -9.70
N TYR A 180 -3.67 15.36 -9.27
CA TYR A 180 -5.11 15.41 -9.33
C TYR A 180 -5.67 15.22 -7.93
N LEU A 181 -6.79 15.86 -7.68
CA LEU A 181 -7.57 15.67 -6.46
C LEU A 181 -8.75 14.79 -6.83
N ARG A 182 -8.81 13.61 -6.23
CA ARG A 182 -10.01 12.79 -6.20
C ARG A 182 -10.81 13.19 -4.97
N VAL A 183 -12.09 13.44 -5.15
CA VAL A 183 -13.02 13.74 -4.06
C VAL A 183 -14.13 12.71 -4.15
N ARG A 184 -14.31 11.94 -3.09
CA ARG A 184 -15.42 11.01 -2.98
C ARG A 184 -16.34 11.47 -1.87
N MET A 185 -17.63 11.53 -2.18
CA MET A 185 -18.71 11.76 -1.22
C MET A 185 -19.79 10.72 -1.53
N GLU A 186 -20.11 9.88 -0.56
CA GLU A 186 -20.92 8.68 -0.81
C GLU A 186 -20.34 7.80 -1.93
N GLU A 187 -21.12 6.83 -2.41
CA GLU A 187 -20.76 5.99 -3.55
C GLU A 187 -21.08 6.66 -4.91
N VAL A 188 -21.89 7.72 -4.88
CA VAL A 188 -22.46 8.33 -6.10
C VAL A 188 -21.60 9.48 -6.64
N TYR A 189 -20.85 10.18 -5.79
CA TYR A 189 -20.03 11.32 -6.21
C TYR A 189 -18.55 10.97 -6.15
N ASP A 190 -17.96 10.68 -7.31
CA ASP A 190 -16.53 10.42 -7.48
C ASP A 190 -15.96 11.43 -8.48
N LEU A 191 -15.36 12.50 -7.94
CA LEU A 191 -14.96 13.67 -8.70
C LEU A 191 -13.44 13.69 -8.85
N THR A 192 -12.97 14.13 -10.01
CA THR A 192 -11.54 14.35 -10.26
C THR A 192 -11.30 15.77 -10.73
N PHE A 193 -10.34 16.45 -10.10
CA PHE A 193 -9.93 17.80 -10.43
C PHE A 193 -8.43 17.85 -10.74
N SER A 194 -8.04 18.68 -11.70
CA SER A 194 -6.63 19.03 -11.89
C SER A 194 -6.22 20.06 -10.86
N VAL A 195 -5.17 19.75 -10.08
CA VAL A 195 -4.72 20.62 -9.00
C VAL A 195 -3.66 21.58 -9.53
N PRO A 196 -3.87 22.90 -9.48
CA PRO A 196 -2.99 23.90 -10.09
C PRO A 196 -1.73 24.17 -9.23
N LEU A 197 -1.18 23.14 -8.60
CA LEU A 197 -0.04 23.27 -7.70
C LEU A 197 1.27 22.95 -8.40
N ARG A 198 2.26 23.81 -8.14
CA ARG A 198 3.61 23.65 -8.66
C ARG A 198 4.35 22.55 -7.90
N SER A 199 5.41 22.04 -8.51
CA SER A 199 6.32 21.10 -7.85
C SER A 199 6.98 21.65 -6.59
N ASN A 200 7.33 22.94 -6.61
CA ASN A 200 7.91 23.65 -5.48
C ASN A 200 6.97 24.79 -5.08
N PRO A 201 6.15 24.61 -4.04
CA PRO A 201 5.22 25.63 -3.56
C PRO A 201 5.93 26.93 -3.20
N ARG A 202 5.27 28.06 -3.47
CA ARG A 202 5.71 29.42 -3.13
C ARG A 202 4.71 30.08 -2.20
N LYS A 203 5.07 31.24 -1.65
CA LYS A 203 4.16 32.05 -0.81
C LYS A 203 2.85 32.42 -1.52
N SER A 204 2.87 32.61 -2.84
CA SER A 204 1.65 32.84 -3.63
C SER A 204 0.67 31.68 -3.57
N ASP A 205 1.15 30.46 -3.33
CA ASP A 205 0.31 29.27 -3.29
C ASP A 205 -0.39 29.13 -1.93
N LEU A 206 -0.10 30.01 -0.95
CA LEU A 206 -0.84 30.12 0.31
C LEU A 206 -2.17 30.87 0.14
N GLU A 207 -2.35 31.58 -0.98
CA GLU A 207 -3.61 32.23 -1.33
C GLU A 207 -4.53 31.24 -2.04
N TRP A 208 -5.84 31.46 -1.93
CA TRP A 208 -6.82 30.65 -2.64
C TRP A 208 -6.63 30.78 -4.16
N SER A 209 -6.57 29.63 -4.83
CA SER A 209 -6.63 29.57 -6.28
C SER A 209 -7.95 30.13 -6.80
N LYS A 210 -7.96 30.43 -8.11
CA LYS A 210 -9.24 30.54 -8.83
C LYS A 210 -9.99 29.21 -8.72
N TRP A 211 -11.31 29.30 -8.84
CA TRP A 211 -12.16 28.13 -8.97
C TRP A 211 -11.85 27.38 -10.28
N ILE A 212 -11.82 26.06 -10.18
CA ILE A 212 -11.49 25.12 -11.26
C ILE A 212 -12.61 24.09 -11.32
N ASP A 213 -13.22 23.93 -12.49
CA ASP A 213 -14.29 22.96 -12.68
C ASP A 213 -13.76 21.52 -12.60
N SER A 214 -14.62 20.59 -12.18
CA SER A 214 -14.33 19.17 -12.26
C SER A 214 -14.19 18.72 -13.72
N GLY A 215 -13.46 17.61 -13.92
CA GLY A 215 -13.55 16.88 -15.18
C GLY A 215 -14.97 16.34 -15.43
N TRP A 216 -15.22 15.94 -16.67
CA TRP A 216 -16.45 15.23 -17.07
C TRP A 216 -16.10 14.08 -18.02
N ASP A 217 -16.98 13.08 -18.11
CA ASP A 217 -16.71 11.91 -18.94
C ASP A 217 -16.63 12.27 -20.43
N ALA A 218 -15.60 11.74 -21.09
CA ALA A 218 -15.45 11.87 -22.53
C ALA A 218 -16.66 11.27 -23.25
N GLY A 219 -17.30 12.06 -24.13
CA GLY A 219 -18.49 11.64 -24.88
C GLY A 219 -19.84 12.03 -24.25
N LYS A 220 -19.86 12.54 -23.00
CA LYS A 220 -21.07 13.17 -22.44
C LYS A 220 -21.10 14.66 -22.75
N GLN A 221 -22.32 15.20 -22.84
CA GLN A 221 -22.52 16.64 -22.94
C GLN A 221 -21.96 17.32 -21.70
N GLN A 222 -21.19 18.39 -21.90
CA GLN A 222 -20.61 19.16 -20.81
C GLN A 222 -21.75 19.76 -19.95
N PRO A 223 -21.79 19.52 -18.62
CA PRO A 223 -22.87 20.04 -17.78
C PRO A 223 -22.89 21.56 -17.79
N SER A 224 -24.01 22.21 -17.47
CA SER A 224 -24.03 23.66 -17.32
C SER A 224 -23.19 24.11 -16.10
N PRO A 225 -22.72 25.36 -16.01
CA PRO A 225 -21.95 25.84 -14.85
C PRO A 225 -22.68 25.71 -13.50
N GLU A 226 -24.00 25.58 -13.49
CA GLU A 226 -24.84 25.38 -12.29
C GLU A 226 -24.91 23.92 -11.84
N GLU A 227 -24.64 23.00 -12.76
CA GLU A 227 -24.66 21.56 -12.53
C GLU A 227 -23.27 20.98 -12.27
N ARG A 228 -22.22 21.79 -12.37
CA ARG A 228 -20.83 21.36 -12.16
C ARG A 228 -20.37 21.53 -10.73
N PHE A 229 -19.53 20.59 -10.31
CA PHE A 229 -18.65 20.79 -9.19
C PHE A 229 -17.46 21.66 -9.60
N SER A 230 -17.00 22.51 -8.69
CA SER A 230 -15.74 23.25 -8.86
C SER A 230 -14.93 23.17 -7.56
N MET A 231 -13.61 23.24 -7.67
CA MET A 231 -12.73 23.31 -6.52
C MET A 231 -11.90 24.59 -6.53
N ARG A 232 -11.51 25.07 -5.36
CA ARG A 232 -10.33 25.92 -5.20
C ARG A 232 -9.43 25.31 -4.14
N CYS A 233 -8.14 25.62 -4.21
CA CYS A 233 -7.18 25.14 -3.23
C CYS A 233 -6.23 26.23 -2.81
N ARG A 234 -5.68 26.08 -1.61
CA ARG A 234 -4.50 26.82 -1.14
C ARG A 234 -3.60 25.88 -0.36
N MET A 235 -2.35 26.27 -0.22
CA MET A 235 -1.40 25.62 0.64
C MET A 235 -1.51 26.19 2.05
N GLN A 236 -1.36 25.32 3.04
CA GLN A 236 -1.16 25.73 4.42
C GLN A 236 0.03 24.97 4.97
N THR A 237 0.83 25.63 5.82
CA THR A 237 1.84 24.90 6.59
C THR A 237 1.11 24.04 7.59
N MET A 238 1.37 22.74 7.55
CA MET A 238 0.92 21.84 8.58
C MET A 238 1.65 22.27 9.84
N GLU A 239 0.92 22.80 10.82
CA GLU A 239 1.44 22.78 12.18
C GLU A 239 1.68 21.30 12.48
N PRO A 240 2.86 20.92 12.98
CA PRO A 240 3.00 19.57 13.47
C PRO A 240 1.83 19.39 14.41
N VAL A 241 0.94 18.45 14.10
CA VAL A 241 -0.02 18.00 15.10
C VAL A 241 0.89 17.67 16.26
N VAL A 242 0.86 18.50 17.29
CA VAL A 242 1.38 18.10 18.57
C VAL A 242 0.41 17.00 18.88
N THR A 243 0.78 15.77 18.51
CA THR A 243 0.27 14.59 19.15
C THR A 243 0.74 14.78 20.58
N ASP A 244 -0.01 15.58 21.32
CA ASP A 244 -0.22 15.29 22.71
C ASP A 244 -0.68 13.85 22.63
N ASP A 245 0.20 12.91 22.99
CA ASP A 245 -0.03 11.48 22.90
C ASP A 245 -1.26 11.02 23.72
N SER A 246 -2.05 11.97 24.25
CA SER A 246 -3.08 11.83 25.25
C SER A 246 -4.52 12.15 24.80
N GLU A 247 -4.78 13.01 23.81
CA GLU A 247 -6.18 13.49 23.57
C GLU A 247 -6.83 13.12 22.22
N ASP A 248 -6.11 13.09 21.09
CA ASP A 248 -6.70 12.79 19.76
C ASP A 248 -6.34 11.38 19.22
N ALA A 249 -5.60 10.58 19.99
CA ALA A 249 -5.47 9.17 19.68
C ALA A 249 -6.85 8.54 19.89
N LEU A 250 -7.51 8.14 18.79
CA LEU A 250 -8.69 7.27 18.84
C LEU A 250 -8.48 6.27 19.96
N PRO A 251 -9.41 6.16 20.92
CA PRO A 251 -9.19 5.40 22.14
C PRO A 251 -8.71 4.01 21.73
N ARG A 252 -7.45 3.71 22.08
CA ARG A 252 -6.84 2.45 21.68
C ARG A 252 -7.75 1.33 22.18
N PRO A 253 -8.16 0.39 21.31
CA PRO A 253 -9.04 -0.68 21.74
C PRO A 253 -8.38 -1.39 22.92
N LYS A 254 -9.06 -1.39 24.07
CA LYS A 254 -8.57 -2.14 25.23
C LYS A 254 -8.68 -3.62 24.89
N LEU A 255 -7.61 -4.36 25.16
CA LEU A 255 -7.64 -5.82 24.96
C LEU A 255 -8.81 -6.40 25.77
N PRO A 256 -9.70 -7.19 25.15
CA PRO A 256 -10.81 -7.81 25.87
C PRO A 256 -10.32 -8.75 26.97
N GLU A 257 -11.18 -9.03 27.95
CA GLU A 257 -10.93 -10.09 28.93
C GLU A 257 -10.77 -11.45 28.22
N SER A 258 -9.93 -12.34 28.75
CA SER A 258 -9.59 -13.61 28.09
C SER A 258 -10.79 -14.52 27.79
N ASN A 259 -11.90 -14.37 28.52
CA ASN A 259 -13.16 -15.08 28.35
C ASN A 259 -14.17 -14.35 27.43
N ALA A 260 -13.87 -13.15 26.93
CA ALA A 260 -14.76 -12.42 26.04
C ALA A 260 -15.00 -13.19 24.73
N PRO A 261 -16.11 -12.98 24.01
CA PRO A 261 -16.33 -13.57 22.69
C PRO A 261 -15.14 -13.37 21.76
N LEU A 262 -14.77 -14.40 20.98
CA LEU A 262 -13.56 -14.36 20.15
C LEU A 262 -13.60 -13.24 19.10
N GLU A 263 -14.80 -12.88 18.64
CA GLU A 263 -15.06 -11.76 17.72
C GLU A 263 -14.45 -10.44 18.19
N ASN A 264 -14.48 -10.17 19.50
CA ASN A 264 -13.92 -8.95 20.10
C ASN A 264 -12.39 -8.86 19.97
N PHE A 265 -11.71 -9.98 19.69
CA PHE A 265 -10.27 -10.01 19.45
C PHE A 265 -9.92 -9.80 17.98
N LEU A 266 -10.88 -9.96 17.06
CA LEU A 266 -10.62 -9.89 15.62
C LEU A 266 -10.29 -8.46 15.15
N ILE A 267 -10.86 -7.43 15.79
CA ILE A 267 -10.60 -6.01 15.48
C ILE A 267 -9.11 -5.62 15.53
N PHE A 268 -8.32 -6.36 16.34
CA PHE A 268 -6.89 -6.11 16.52
C PHE A 268 -6.07 -6.44 15.27
N PHE A 269 -6.63 -7.16 14.30
CA PHE A 269 -5.94 -7.56 13.08
C PHE A 269 -6.16 -6.61 11.91
N ASN A 270 -7.17 -5.73 11.97
CA ASN A 270 -7.47 -4.76 10.91
C ASN A 270 -6.93 -3.34 11.23
N GLN A 271 -6.69 -3.03 12.50
CA GLN A 271 -6.26 -1.70 12.91
C GLN A 271 -4.73 -1.58 13.07
N GLU A 272 -4.23 -0.34 13.02
CA GLU A 272 -2.86 0.03 13.43
C GLU A 272 -2.71 -0.09 14.96
N VAL A 273 -2.89 -1.31 15.48
CA VAL A 273 -2.72 -1.59 16.91
C VAL A 273 -1.26 -1.93 17.20
N PRO A 274 -0.72 -1.49 18.35
CA PRO A 274 0.60 -1.92 18.82
C PRO A 274 0.80 -3.45 18.75
N GLU A 275 2.01 -3.87 18.35
CA GLU A 275 2.34 -5.28 18.10
C GLU A 275 2.22 -6.16 19.34
N ASP A 276 2.40 -5.61 20.55
CA ASP A 276 2.20 -6.32 21.81
C ASP A 276 0.73 -6.72 22.02
N GLN A 277 -0.23 -5.83 21.70
CA GLN A 277 -1.65 -6.16 21.78
C GLN A 277 -2.07 -7.17 20.71
N LYS A 278 -1.54 -7.03 19.47
CA LYS A 278 -1.74 -8.04 18.42
C LYS A 278 -1.21 -9.41 18.83
N ALA A 279 -0.04 -9.46 19.48
CA ALA A 279 0.52 -10.69 19.99
C ALA A 279 -0.36 -11.32 21.07
N MET A 280 -0.94 -10.53 21.98
CA MET A 280 -1.85 -11.03 23.00
C MET A 280 -3.17 -11.54 22.41
N ALA A 281 -3.78 -10.78 21.49
CA ALA A 281 -5.00 -11.22 20.79
C ALA A 281 -4.76 -12.54 20.01
N ARG A 282 -3.59 -12.67 19.38
CA ARG A 282 -3.18 -13.90 18.69
C ARG A 282 -3.11 -15.10 19.62
N LEU A 283 -2.55 -14.97 20.82
CA LEU A 283 -2.52 -16.05 21.80
C LEU A 283 -3.93 -16.51 22.18
N SER A 284 -4.84 -15.56 22.43
CA SER A 284 -6.24 -15.88 22.72
C SER A 284 -6.94 -16.63 21.58
N ILE A 285 -6.63 -16.28 20.32
CA ILE A 285 -7.18 -16.95 19.13
C ILE A 285 -6.57 -18.34 18.90
N GLU A 286 -5.28 -18.52 19.14
CA GLU A 286 -4.61 -19.82 19.00
C GLU A 286 -5.21 -20.89 19.91
N ASP A 287 -5.64 -20.51 21.11
CA ASP A 287 -6.27 -21.41 22.09
C ASP A 287 -7.74 -21.73 21.76
N ARG A 288 -8.42 -20.90 20.95
CA ARG A 288 -9.88 -20.93 20.70
C ARG A 288 -10.23 -21.17 19.24
N GLN A 289 -9.45 -21.99 18.54
CA GLN A 289 -9.64 -22.22 17.09
C GLN A 289 -10.99 -22.83 16.68
N GLU A 290 -11.69 -23.52 17.57
CA GLU A 290 -13.06 -24.01 17.32
C GLU A 290 -14.07 -22.85 17.19
N GLU A 291 -13.88 -21.77 17.94
CA GLU A 291 -14.65 -20.54 17.77
C GLU A 291 -14.25 -19.84 16.49
N LEU A 292 -12.94 -19.76 16.19
CA LEU A 292 -12.45 -19.15 14.95
C LEU A 292 -13.02 -19.83 13.71
N ALA A 293 -13.08 -21.17 13.69
CA ALA A 293 -13.67 -21.93 12.59
C ALA A 293 -15.15 -21.60 12.36
N ARG A 294 -15.90 -21.34 13.44
CA ARG A 294 -17.29 -20.90 13.35
C ARG A 294 -17.38 -19.48 12.79
N LEU A 295 -16.49 -18.58 13.22
CA LEU A 295 -16.46 -17.19 12.72
C LEU A 295 -16.03 -17.10 11.25
N ILE A 296 -15.15 -17.98 10.78
CA ILE A 296 -14.82 -18.12 9.34
C ILE A 296 -16.06 -18.49 8.50
N GLN A 297 -17.03 -19.19 9.10
CA GLN A 297 -18.29 -19.57 8.45
C GLN A 297 -19.44 -18.61 8.79
N SER A 298 -19.16 -17.44 9.37
CA SER A 298 -20.19 -16.46 9.70
C SER A 298 -20.88 -15.93 8.43
N ASP A 299 -22.19 -15.72 8.53
CA ASP A 299 -22.96 -15.00 7.51
C ASP A 299 -22.61 -13.50 7.51
N ASP A 300 -22.15 -12.97 8.65
CA ASP A 300 -21.66 -11.61 8.76
C ASP A 300 -20.31 -11.46 8.05
N THR A 301 -20.29 -10.59 7.04
CA THR A 301 -19.14 -10.43 6.13
C THR A 301 -17.93 -9.87 6.86
N GLU A 302 -18.12 -8.86 7.71
CA GLU A 302 -17.02 -8.23 8.44
C GLU A 302 -16.36 -9.24 9.41
N THR A 303 -17.16 -9.95 10.21
CA THR A 303 -16.70 -10.99 11.12
C THR A 303 -15.92 -12.08 10.39
N ARG A 304 -16.46 -12.56 9.25
CA ARG A 304 -15.82 -13.58 8.43
C ARG A 304 -14.47 -13.13 7.88
N GLU A 305 -14.39 -11.92 7.31
CA GLU A 305 -13.15 -11.36 6.77
C GLU A 305 -12.10 -11.14 7.86
N LEU A 306 -12.49 -10.60 9.01
CA LEU A 306 -11.59 -10.41 10.14
C LEU A 306 -11.10 -11.75 10.70
N ALA A 307 -11.94 -12.79 10.72
CA ALA A 307 -11.55 -14.14 11.14
C ALA A 307 -10.51 -14.75 10.18
N LEU A 308 -10.73 -14.61 8.87
CA LEU A 308 -9.76 -15.04 7.83
C LEU A 308 -8.44 -14.26 7.95
N GLN A 309 -8.49 -12.95 8.22
CA GLN A 309 -7.31 -12.12 8.43
C GLN A 309 -6.54 -12.52 9.68
N ALA A 310 -7.24 -12.75 10.80
CA ALA A 310 -6.62 -13.20 12.04
C ALA A 310 -5.88 -14.53 11.88
N LEU A 311 -6.42 -15.44 11.06
CA LEU A 311 -5.78 -16.73 10.78
C LEU A 311 -4.37 -16.57 10.19
N THR A 312 -4.14 -15.55 9.35
CA THR A 312 -2.83 -15.32 8.72
C THR A 312 -1.71 -15.04 9.72
N GLY A 313 -2.05 -14.59 10.93
CA GLY A 313 -1.10 -14.28 11.98
C GLY A 313 -0.79 -15.44 12.92
N LEU A 314 -1.55 -16.54 12.92
CA LEU A 314 -1.39 -17.60 13.91
C LEU A 314 -0.10 -18.41 13.69
N LYS A 315 0.55 -18.83 14.78
CA LYS A 315 1.75 -19.71 14.74
C LYS A 315 1.41 -21.19 14.69
N LYS A 316 0.21 -21.55 15.17
CA LYS A 316 -0.27 -22.93 15.22
C LYS A 316 -1.68 -22.95 14.65
N ILE A 317 -1.88 -23.73 13.59
CA ILE A 317 -3.21 -23.95 13.00
C ILE A 317 -3.60 -25.40 13.25
N ARG A 318 -4.84 -25.64 13.69
CA ARG A 318 -5.42 -26.98 13.93
C ARG A 318 -6.12 -27.48 12.66
N PRO A 319 -6.17 -28.80 12.41
CA PRO A 319 -6.82 -29.37 11.23
C PRO A 319 -8.28 -28.95 11.02
N LEU A 320 -9.02 -28.67 12.10
CA LEU A 320 -10.41 -28.21 12.02
C LEU A 320 -10.57 -26.90 11.21
N ILE A 321 -9.55 -26.05 11.19
CA ILE A 321 -9.56 -24.80 10.40
C ILE A 321 -9.58 -25.10 8.89
N VAL A 322 -8.92 -26.19 8.46
CA VAL A 322 -8.91 -26.61 7.06
C VAL A 322 -10.35 -26.87 6.58
N GLN A 323 -11.16 -27.55 7.40
CA GLN A 323 -12.55 -27.81 7.05
C GLN A 323 -13.34 -26.51 6.89
N ALA A 324 -13.16 -25.54 7.80
CA ALA A 324 -13.83 -24.24 7.69
C ALA A 324 -13.41 -23.45 6.44
N LEU A 325 -12.12 -23.46 6.10
CA LEU A 325 -11.62 -22.84 4.87
C LEU A 325 -12.13 -23.54 3.62
N MET A 326 -12.26 -24.87 3.62
CA MET A 326 -12.82 -25.60 2.49
C MET A 326 -14.31 -25.29 2.32
N THR A 327 -15.08 -25.19 3.41
CA THR A 327 -16.48 -24.73 3.36
C THR A 327 -16.58 -23.32 2.76
N GLU A 328 -15.70 -22.39 3.15
CA GLU A 328 -15.68 -21.05 2.57
C GLU A 328 -15.28 -21.07 1.08
N ALA A 329 -14.33 -21.94 0.70
CA ALA A 329 -13.96 -22.14 -0.70
C ALA A 329 -15.15 -22.61 -1.55
N GLU A 330 -15.94 -23.57 -1.05
CA GLU A 330 -17.18 -24.02 -1.71
C GLU A 330 -18.18 -22.87 -1.85
N SER A 331 -18.34 -22.04 -0.82
CA SER A 331 -19.22 -20.87 -0.86
C SER A 331 -18.77 -19.85 -1.93
N ILE A 332 -17.46 -19.57 -2.02
CA ILE A 332 -16.90 -18.70 -3.06
C ILE A 332 -17.14 -19.30 -4.46
N LYS A 333 -16.88 -20.60 -4.65
CA LYS A 333 -17.14 -21.28 -5.93
C LYS A 333 -18.60 -21.18 -6.35
N GLU A 334 -19.52 -21.38 -5.41
CA GLU A 334 -20.94 -21.27 -5.69
C GLU A 334 -21.36 -19.84 -6.05
N GLY A 335 -20.85 -18.85 -5.33
CA GLY A 335 -21.10 -17.45 -5.67
C GLY A 335 -20.54 -17.07 -7.06
N ILE A 336 -19.38 -17.60 -7.46
CA ILE A 336 -18.84 -17.39 -8.82
C ILE A 336 -19.75 -18.05 -9.87
N ARG A 337 -20.26 -19.27 -9.63
CA ARG A 337 -21.20 -19.93 -10.56
C ARG A 337 -22.47 -19.10 -10.74
N GLN A 338 -23.02 -18.57 -9.65
CA GLN A 338 -24.20 -17.70 -9.68
C GLN A 338 -23.91 -16.39 -10.42
N PHE A 339 -22.76 -15.77 -10.15
CA PHE A 339 -22.32 -14.57 -10.86
C PHE A 339 -22.13 -14.81 -12.37
N ASN A 340 -21.62 -15.98 -12.76
CA ASN A 340 -21.40 -16.35 -14.16
C ASN A 340 -22.70 -16.50 -14.98
N VAL A 341 -23.86 -16.69 -14.32
CA VAL A 341 -25.18 -16.74 -14.98
C VAL A 341 -26.01 -15.47 -14.76
N MET A 342 -25.52 -14.51 -13.97
CA MET A 342 -26.19 -13.25 -13.68
C MET A 342 -26.23 -12.35 -14.92
N ASP A 343 -27.34 -11.66 -15.15
CA ASP A 343 -27.47 -10.65 -16.21
C ASP A 343 -26.58 -9.44 -15.88
N GLU A 344 -25.86 -8.90 -16.87
CA GLU A 344 -24.99 -7.73 -16.67
C GLU A 344 -25.78 -6.47 -16.25
N ASN A 345 -27.08 -6.43 -16.53
CA ASN A 345 -27.98 -5.36 -16.12
C ASN A 345 -28.63 -5.60 -14.75
N ASP A 346 -28.30 -6.70 -14.04
CA ASP A 346 -28.80 -6.92 -12.68
C ASP A 346 -28.27 -5.81 -11.76
N PRO A 347 -29.14 -5.16 -10.97
CA PRO A 347 -28.73 -4.08 -10.07
C PRO A 347 -27.68 -4.52 -9.03
N ASN A 348 -27.58 -5.82 -8.74
CA ASN A 348 -26.61 -6.36 -7.79
C ASN A 348 -25.30 -6.82 -8.45
N PHE A 349 -25.18 -6.74 -9.78
CA PHE A 349 -24.03 -7.29 -10.51
C PHE A 349 -22.69 -6.79 -9.96
N SER A 350 -22.55 -5.48 -9.78
CA SER A 350 -21.33 -4.87 -9.25
C SER A 350 -21.09 -5.22 -7.78
N THR A 351 -22.15 -5.29 -6.97
CA THR A 351 -22.07 -5.62 -5.55
C THR A 351 -21.55 -7.04 -5.34
N VAL A 352 -22.15 -8.02 -6.03
CA VAL A 352 -21.75 -9.44 -5.95
C VAL A 352 -20.32 -9.62 -6.44
N GLN A 353 -19.94 -8.94 -7.52
CA GLN A 353 -18.59 -8.94 -8.03
C GLN A 353 -17.56 -8.45 -6.99
N VAL A 354 -17.83 -7.30 -6.34
CA VAL A 354 -16.93 -6.75 -5.31
C VAL A 354 -16.84 -7.68 -4.10
N GLU A 355 -17.97 -8.25 -3.68
CA GLU A 355 -18.03 -9.21 -2.56
C GLU A 355 -17.17 -10.45 -2.86
N LEU A 356 -17.36 -11.09 -4.01
CA LEU A 356 -16.59 -12.28 -4.41
C LEU A 356 -15.09 -12.01 -4.44
N ARG A 357 -14.69 -10.85 -4.97
CA ARG A 357 -13.30 -10.42 -5.00
C ARG A 357 -12.73 -10.25 -3.59
N SER A 358 -13.48 -9.60 -2.69
CA SER A 358 -13.08 -9.41 -1.30
C SER A 358 -12.90 -10.75 -0.60
N ARG A 359 -13.94 -11.60 -0.63
CA ARG A 359 -13.96 -12.94 -0.01
C ARG A 359 -12.80 -13.80 -0.50
N PHE A 360 -12.58 -13.86 -1.82
CA PHE A 360 -11.45 -14.61 -2.38
C PHE A 360 -10.10 -14.10 -1.87
N ASN A 361 -9.91 -12.79 -1.74
CA ASN A 361 -8.64 -12.23 -1.30
C ASN A 361 -8.32 -12.55 0.16
N TYR A 362 -9.30 -12.46 1.06
CA TYR A 362 -9.12 -12.87 2.46
C TYR A 362 -8.92 -14.37 2.57
N TRP A 363 -9.77 -15.16 1.91
CA TRP A 363 -9.68 -16.62 1.92
C TRP A 363 -8.35 -17.13 1.37
N LYS A 364 -7.87 -16.60 0.23
CA LYS A 364 -6.59 -16.98 -0.39
C LYS A 364 -5.42 -16.81 0.56
N ARG A 365 -5.36 -15.69 1.30
CA ARG A 365 -4.29 -15.45 2.29
C ARG A 365 -4.36 -16.44 3.45
N ALA A 366 -5.57 -16.65 3.97
CA ALA A 366 -5.84 -17.59 5.06
C ALA A 366 -5.48 -19.04 4.67
N TRP A 367 -5.89 -19.45 3.45
CA TRP A 367 -5.54 -20.73 2.85
C TRP A 367 -4.04 -20.89 2.66
N TRP A 368 -3.37 -19.85 2.15
CA TRP A 368 -1.92 -19.85 1.93
C TRP A 368 -1.14 -20.15 3.21
N THR A 369 -1.45 -19.44 4.29
CA THR A 369 -0.84 -19.69 5.60
C THR A 369 -1.14 -21.09 6.11
N THR A 370 -2.39 -21.55 5.97
CA THR A 370 -2.85 -22.84 6.50
C THR A 370 -2.16 -24.02 5.82
N PHE A 371 -2.12 -24.05 4.49
CA PHE A 371 -1.54 -25.20 3.79
C PHE A 371 -0.03 -25.29 4.05
N HIS A 372 0.67 -24.14 4.12
CA HIS A 372 2.10 -24.11 4.42
C HIS A 372 2.41 -24.63 5.83
N GLN A 373 1.61 -24.26 6.82
CA GLN A 373 1.82 -24.71 8.20
C GLN A 373 1.48 -26.18 8.40
N LEU A 374 0.46 -26.70 7.71
CA LEU A 374 0.01 -28.07 7.87
C LEU A 374 0.63 -29.07 6.89
N GLY A 375 1.30 -28.59 5.84
CA GLY A 375 1.90 -29.45 4.81
C GLY A 375 0.85 -30.23 4.00
N ILE A 376 -0.34 -29.65 3.82
CA ILE A 376 -1.43 -30.25 3.03
C ILE A 376 -1.41 -29.79 1.57
N GLU A 377 -2.10 -30.53 0.71
CA GLU A 377 -2.29 -30.17 -0.69
C GLU A 377 -3.12 -28.87 -0.79
N GLY A 378 -2.54 -27.83 -1.41
CA GLY A 378 -3.12 -26.49 -1.46
C GLY A 378 -3.69 -26.09 -2.82
N ARG A 379 -3.47 -26.89 -3.87
CA ARG A 379 -3.69 -26.48 -5.27
C ARG A 379 -5.13 -26.69 -5.70
N SER A 380 -5.77 -27.81 -5.33
CA SER A 380 -7.12 -28.16 -5.82
C SER A 380 -8.15 -27.04 -5.66
N PRO A 381 -8.39 -26.47 -4.46
CA PRO A 381 -9.44 -25.45 -4.31
C PRO A 381 -9.11 -24.15 -5.05
N ILE A 382 -7.82 -23.79 -5.17
CA ILE A 382 -7.38 -22.60 -5.91
C ILE A 382 -7.62 -22.79 -7.42
N GLN A 383 -7.30 -23.98 -7.95
CA GLN A 383 -7.48 -24.28 -9.37
C GLN A 383 -8.96 -24.23 -9.75
N GLU A 384 -9.84 -24.81 -8.94
CA GLU A 384 -11.27 -24.79 -9.22
C GLU A 384 -11.86 -23.36 -9.19
N ILE A 385 -11.44 -22.52 -8.25
CA ILE A 385 -11.85 -21.11 -8.22
C ILE A 385 -11.32 -20.35 -9.44
N HIS A 386 -10.05 -20.58 -9.81
CA HIS A 386 -9.45 -20.00 -11.02
C HIS A 386 -10.28 -20.32 -12.27
N ASP A 387 -10.54 -21.61 -12.50
CA ASP A 387 -11.23 -22.09 -13.70
C ASP A 387 -12.66 -21.56 -13.78
N LEU A 388 -13.34 -21.42 -12.63
CA LEU A 388 -14.68 -20.80 -12.57
C LEU A 388 -14.64 -19.29 -12.85
N ALA A 389 -13.63 -18.59 -12.33
CA ALA A 389 -13.47 -17.15 -12.52
C ALA A 389 -13.08 -16.77 -13.97
N GLU A 390 -12.34 -17.65 -14.66
CA GLU A 390 -11.87 -17.42 -16.02
C GLU A 390 -13.02 -17.17 -17.01
N VAL A 391 -14.17 -17.82 -16.80
CA VAL A 391 -15.38 -17.75 -17.65
C VAL A 391 -15.83 -16.31 -17.94
N ARG A 392 -15.72 -15.38 -16.99
CA ARG A 392 -16.12 -13.97 -17.14
C ARG A 392 -14.98 -12.96 -16.95
N SER A 393 -13.74 -13.42 -16.87
CA SER A 393 -12.57 -12.58 -16.55
C SER A 393 -12.36 -11.40 -17.51
N GLN A 394 -12.61 -11.57 -18.81
CA GLN A 394 -12.27 -10.57 -19.84
C GLN A 394 -13.10 -9.28 -19.79
N VAL A 395 -14.22 -9.25 -19.06
CA VAL A 395 -15.19 -8.14 -19.08
C VAL A 395 -15.52 -7.63 -17.67
N THR A 396 -14.90 -8.20 -16.64
CA THR A 396 -15.31 -8.00 -15.24
C THR A 396 -14.09 -7.93 -14.32
N THR A 397 -14.25 -7.49 -13.07
CA THR A 397 -13.16 -7.54 -12.07
C THR A 397 -12.83 -8.98 -11.63
N MET A 398 -13.46 -10.01 -12.21
CA MET A 398 -13.07 -11.41 -12.02
C MET A 398 -11.64 -11.67 -12.51
N ASP A 399 -11.10 -10.84 -13.42
CA ASP A 399 -9.68 -10.87 -13.80
C ASP A 399 -8.76 -10.77 -12.57
N GLU A 400 -9.12 -9.98 -11.56
CA GLU A 400 -8.31 -9.92 -10.33
C GLU A 400 -8.29 -11.25 -9.59
N ILE A 401 -9.40 -12.01 -9.56
CA ILE A 401 -9.43 -13.34 -8.95
C ILE A 401 -8.54 -14.29 -9.76
N VAL A 402 -8.65 -14.29 -11.10
CA VAL A 402 -7.84 -15.10 -12.01
C VAL A 402 -6.35 -14.83 -11.82
N VAL A 403 -5.92 -13.57 -11.92
CA VAL A 403 -4.52 -13.16 -11.75
C VAL A 403 -3.98 -13.59 -10.39
N ASN A 404 -4.76 -13.39 -9.33
CA ASN A 404 -4.36 -13.76 -7.98
C ASN A 404 -4.31 -15.28 -7.76
N ALA A 405 -5.27 -16.03 -8.30
CA ALA A 405 -5.28 -17.48 -8.22
C ALA A 405 -4.10 -18.06 -9.01
N GLN A 406 -3.84 -17.57 -10.22
CA GLN A 406 -2.71 -17.98 -11.04
C GLN A 406 -1.37 -17.71 -10.34
N ALA A 407 -1.22 -16.57 -9.66
CA ALA A 407 -0.03 -16.28 -8.87
C ALA A 407 0.21 -17.33 -7.76
N VAL A 408 -0.85 -17.77 -7.08
CA VAL A 408 -0.78 -18.84 -6.08
C VAL A 408 -0.46 -20.20 -6.72
N LEU A 409 -1.12 -20.55 -7.83
CA LEU A 409 -0.87 -21.80 -8.56
C LEU A 409 0.56 -21.89 -9.09
N ASN A 410 1.14 -20.77 -9.52
CA ASN A 410 2.54 -20.70 -9.96
C ASN A 410 3.48 -20.92 -8.78
N ALA A 411 3.18 -20.34 -7.62
CA ALA A 411 4.01 -20.48 -6.42
C ALA A 411 3.94 -21.89 -5.82
N LEU A 412 2.82 -22.60 -5.98
CA LEU A 412 2.66 -24.01 -5.59
C LEU A 412 3.41 -24.98 -6.51
N GLY A 413 3.80 -24.56 -7.71
CA GLY A 413 4.41 -25.42 -8.73
C GLY A 413 3.40 -26.39 -9.38
N PRO A 414 3.83 -27.18 -10.39
CA PRO A 414 2.97 -28.17 -11.03
C PRO A 414 2.51 -29.23 -10.01
N ALA A 415 1.32 -29.79 -10.22
CA ALA A 415 0.86 -30.92 -9.43
C ALA A 415 1.88 -32.06 -9.56
N ASN A 416 2.44 -32.52 -8.43
CA ASN A 416 3.34 -33.66 -8.44
C ASN A 416 2.55 -34.89 -8.93
N GLU A 417 2.86 -35.38 -10.13
CA GLU A 417 2.20 -36.55 -10.74
C GLU A 417 2.29 -37.81 -9.86
N THR A 418 3.20 -37.84 -8.88
CA THR A 418 3.44 -38.95 -7.96
C THR A 418 2.43 -39.11 -6.82
N GLN A 419 1.39 -38.27 -6.73
CA GLN A 419 0.34 -38.35 -5.70
C GLN A 419 -1.06 -38.73 -6.22
N ARG A 420 -1.20 -39.05 -7.51
CA ARG A 420 -2.40 -39.73 -8.05
C ARG A 420 -2.18 -41.25 -8.03
#